data_AF-A0A2H6AIF2-F1
#
_entry.id   AF-A0A2H6AIF2-F1
#
_cell.length_a   1.000
_cell.length_b   1.000
_cell.length_c   1.000
_cell.angle_alpha   90.00
_cell.angle_beta   90.00
_cell.angle_gamma   90.00
#
_symmetry.space_group_name_H-M   'P 1'
#
loop_
_entity.id
_entity.type
_entity.pdbx_description
1 polymer ?
#
loop_
_entity_poly.entity_id
_entity_poly.type
_entity_poly.pdbx_seq_one_letter_code
_entity_poly.pdbx_strand_id
1 'polypeptide(L)'
;MTELLQVLRDLSFDFLRLLLVLANLIMRYALLLGWLAWWLGLVDWREFWPVLRRGGWVPLVLGFGLVSYLAWLLGIALPGATELGALAPIATCLALLASVLLCGWLQTVFAWYPVEISFETPGQSEHVGHGPLPTSHVAEHGEKDNDWATGSGHTVH
;
A
#
# COMPACT_ATOMS: atom_id res chain seq x y z
N MET A 1 -33.74 -15.30 45.99
CA MET A 1 -32.51 -15.79 45.32
C MET A 1 -32.79 -16.40 43.95
N THR A 2 -33.96 -17.01 43.73
CA THR A 2 -34.39 -17.55 42.43
C THR A 2 -34.52 -16.50 41.32
N GLU A 3 -35.07 -15.32 41.63
CA GLU A 3 -35.20 -14.20 40.68
C GLU A 3 -33.85 -13.75 40.08
N LEU A 4 -32.80 -13.69 40.91
CA LEU A 4 -31.47 -13.25 40.47
C LEU A 4 -30.81 -14.28 39.55
N LEU A 5 -31.00 -15.58 39.82
CA LEU A 5 -30.55 -16.66 38.95
C LEU A 5 -31.28 -16.65 37.61
N GLN A 6 -32.56 -16.30 37.61
CA GLN A 6 -33.38 -16.22 36.40
C GLN A 6 -32.94 -15.07 35.50
N VAL A 7 -32.73 -13.88 36.07
CA VAL A 7 -32.18 -12.72 35.34
C VAL A 7 -30.79 -13.01 34.78
N LEU A 8 -29.91 -13.65 35.55
CA LEU A 8 -28.55 -13.97 35.10
C LEU A 8 -28.56 -14.96 33.92
N ARG A 9 -29.49 -15.91 33.92
CA ARG A 9 -29.68 -16.88 32.84
C ARG A 9 -30.27 -16.24 31.59
N ASP A 10 -31.24 -15.35 31.74
CA ASP A 10 -31.84 -14.66 30.59
C ASP A 10 -30.80 -13.74 29.93
N LEU A 11 -30.01 -13.01 30.74
CA LEU A 11 -28.91 -12.18 30.26
C LEU A 11 -27.85 -13.00 29.52
N SER A 12 -27.50 -14.19 30.00
CA SER A 12 -26.50 -15.03 29.34
C SER A 12 -27.01 -15.60 28.02
N PHE A 13 -28.30 -15.94 27.93
CA PHE A 13 -28.93 -16.36 26.68
C PHE A 13 -28.97 -15.24 25.64
N ASP A 14 -29.36 -14.03 26.07
CA ASP A 14 -29.37 -12.86 25.20
C ASP A 14 -27.95 -12.51 24.72
N PHE A 15 -26.96 -12.61 25.61
CA PHE A 15 -25.56 -12.40 25.24
C PHE A 15 -25.07 -13.43 24.23
N LEU A 16 -25.37 -14.73 24.44
CA LEU A 16 -25.05 -15.80 23.49
C LEU A 16 -25.72 -15.57 22.13
N ARG A 17 -26.99 -15.18 22.13
CA ARG A 17 -27.73 -14.86 20.91
C ARG A 17 -27.09 -13.69 20.17
N LEU A 18 -26.72 -12.64 20.89
CA LEU A 18 -26.03 -11.48 20.32
C LEU A 18 -24.68 -11.88 19.73
N LEU A 19 -23.92 -12.72 20.42
CA LEU A 19 -22.62 -13.23 19.96
C LEU A 19 -22.78 -14.09 18.69
N LEU A 20 -23.84 -14.88 18.60
CA LEU A 20 -24.13 -15.72 17.44
C LEU A 20 -24.57 -14.87 16.23
N VAL A 21 -25.39 -13.84 16.45
CA VAL A 21 -25.74 -12.85 15.41
C VAL A 21 -24.49 -12.12 14.93
N LEU A 22 -23.61 -11.69 15.85
CA LEU A 22 -22.36 -11.03 15.51
C LEU A 22 -21.42 -11.96 14.74
N ALA A 23 -21.30 -13.23 15.16
CA ALA A 23 -20.49 -14.23 14.46
C ALA A 23 -21.00 -14.47 13.04
N ASN A 24 -22.32 -14.59 12.85
CA ASN A 24 -22.90 -14.74 11.52
C ASN A 24 -22.68 -13.49 10.65
N LEU A 25 -22.78 -12.30 11.25
CA LEU A 25 -22.48 -11.05 10.59
C LEU A 25 -21.02 -11.00 10.14
N ILE A 26 -20.08 -11.34 11.04
CA ILE A 26 -18.66 -11.43 10.74
C ILE A 26 -18.42 -12.44 9.64
N MET A 27 -19.03 -13.63 9.69
CA MET A 27 -18.88 -14.67 8.65
C MET A 27 -19.36 -14.15 7.28
N ARG A 28 -20.49 -13.45 7.25
CA ARG A 28 -21.06 -12.87 6.03
C ARG A 28 -20.18 -11.78 5.44
N TYR A 29 -19.53 -10.99 6.28
CA TYR A 29 -18.60 -9.93 5.86
C TYR A 29 -17.13 -10.35 5.96
N ALA A 30 -16.82 -11.62 6.20
CA ALA A 30 -15.46 -12.08 6.45
C ALA A 30 -14.56 -11.81 5.25
N LEU A 31 -15.10 -11.94 4.04
CA LEU A 31 -14.39 -11.63 2.81
C LEU A 31 -14.06 -10.13 2.71
N LEU A 32 -14.98 -9.27 3.16
CA LEU A 32 -14.82 -7.81 3.11
C LEU A 32 -13.87 -7.34 4.23
N LEU A 33 -13.96 -7.94 5.42
CA LEU A 33 -13.01 -7.73 6.51
C LEU A 33 -11.62 -8.24 6.14
N GLY A 34 -11.51 -9.41 5.52
CA GLY A 34 -10.26 -9.95 5.01
C GLY A 34 -9.67 -9.09 3.90
N TRP A 35 -10.50 -8.56 3.01
CA TRP A 35 -10.11 -7.59 1.99
C TRP A 35 -9.53 -6.32 2.63
N LEU A 36 -10.23 -5.71 3.58
CA LEU A 36 -9.74 -4.53 4.29
C LEU A 36 -8.46 -4.84 5.07
N ALA A 37 -8.43 -5.93 5.85
CA ALA A 37 -7.26 -6.35 6.60
C ALA A 37 -6.05 -6.64 5.71
N TRP A 38 -6.27 -7.19 4.51
CA TRP A 38 -5.23 -7.38 3.51
C TRP A 38 -4.66 -6.04 3.04
N TRP A 39 -5.51 -5.09 2.67
CA TRP A 39 -5.06 -3.74 2.27
C TRP A 39 -4.42 -2.93 3.41
N LEU A 40 -4.85 -3.14 4.66
CA LEU A 40 -4.26 -2.51 5.85
C LEU A 40 -3.00 -3.23 6.36
N GLY A 41 -2.81 -4.50 6.05
CA GLY A 41 -1.70 -5.28 6.61
C GLY A 41 -0.53 -5.42 5.63
N LEU A 42 -0.82 -5.59 4.35
CA LEU A 42 0.19 -5.96 3.35
C LEU A 42 0.72 -4.79 2.53
N VAL A 43 -0.06 -3.72 2.40
CA VAL A 43 0.33 -2.59 1.54
C VAL A 43 0.97 -1.52 2.41
N ASP A 44 2.22 -1.17 2.12
CA ASP A 44 2.84 0.02 2.67
C ASP A 44 2.36 1.25 1.91
N TRP A 45 1.42 1.96 2.51
CA TRP A 45 0.84 3.14 1.91
C TRP A 45 1.83 4.30 1.78
N ARG A 46 2.93 4.33 2.55
CA ARG A 46 3.96 5.38 2.44
C ARG A 46 4.64 5.35 1.07
N GLU A 47 4.93 4.16 0.56
CA GLU A 47 5.48 3.96 -0.78
C GLU A 47 4.40 3.99 -1.86
N PHE A 48 3.19 3.57 -1.52
CA PHE A 48 2.09 3.51 -2.47
C PHE A 48 1.56 4.89 -2.88
N TRP A 49 1.46 5.84 -1.94
CA TRP A 49 1.01 7.22 -2.20
C TRP A 49 1.80 7.97 -3.30
N PRO A 50 3.15 7.98 -3.30
CA PRO A 50 3.91 8.62 -4.37
C PRO A 50 3.78 7.88 -5.71
N VAL A 51 3.60 6.55 -5.72
CA VAL A 51 3.33 5.79 -6.94
C VAL A 51 1.98 6.16 -7.54
N LEU A 52 0.94 6.32 -6.72
CA LEU A 52 -0.36 6.81 -7.18
C LEU A 52 -0.25 8.20 -7.80
N ARG A 53 0.49 9.11 -7.17
CA ARG A 53 0.73 10.48 -7.67
C ARG A 53 1.46 10.51 -9.02
N ARG A 54 2.33 9.54 -9.30
CA ARG A 54 3.06 9.41 -10.57
C ARG A 54 2.23 8.77 -11.70
N GLY A 55 0.96 8.45 -11.47
CA GLY A 55 0.10 7.83 -12.48
C GLY A 55 -0.11 6.33 -12.30
N GLY A 56 0.39 5.74 -11.21
CA GLY A 56 0.16 4.31 -10.88
C GLY A 56 -1.30 3.95 -10.57
N TRP A 57 -2.21 4.93 -10.59
CA TRP A 57 -3.65 4.70 -10.44
C TRP A 57 -4.28 4.06 -11.69
N VAL A 58 -3.69 4.22 -12.89
CA VAL A 58 -4.23 3.68 -14.15
C VAL A 58 -4.37 2.14 -14.13
N PRO A 59 -3.32 1.35 -13.84
CA PRO A 59 -3.45 -0.11 -13.76
C PRO A 59 -4.42 -0.54 -12.66
N LEU A 60 -4.50 0.24 -11.58
CA LEU A 60 -5.38 -0.02 -10.45
C LEU A 60 -6.85 0.17 -10.84
N VAL A 61 -7.20 1.29 -11.48
CA VAL A 61 -8.54 1.54 -12.02
C VAL A 61 -8.90 0.52 -13.10
N LEU A 62 -7.97 0.15 -13.96
CA LEU A 62 -8.22 -0.84 -15.00
C LEU A 62 -8.49 -2.24 -14.41
N GLY A 63 -7.69 -2.65 -13.43
CA GLY A 63 -7.88 -3.92 -12.72
C GLY A 63 -9.21 -3.97 -11.96
N PHE A 64 -9.51 -2.94 -11.17
CA PHE A 64 -10.78 -2.85 -10.44
C PHE A 64 -11.98 -2.72 -11.38
N GLY A 65 -11.84 -1.97 -12.47
CA GLY A 65 -12.87 -1.83 -13.50
C GLY A 65 -13.18 -3.17 -14.17
N LEU A 66 -12.14 -3.95 -14.53
CA LEU A 66 -12.31 -5.27 -15.11
C LEU A 66 -13.00 -6.24 -14.15
N VAL A 67 -12.56 -6.29 -12.88
CA VAL A 67 -13.18 -7.14 -11.85
C VAL A 67 -14.62 -6.74 -11.59
N SER A 68 -14.92 -5.43 -11.51
CA SER A 68 -16.27 -4.92 -11.28
C SER A 68 -17.19 -5.21 -12.47
N TYR A 69 -16.68 -5.08 -13.69
CA TYR A 69 -17.40 -5.42 -14.91
C TYR A 69 -17.69 -6.92 -14.99
N LEU A 70 -16.70 -7.76 -14.65
CA LEU A 70 -16.86 -9.21 -14.63
C LEU A 70 -17.86 -9.64 -13.53
N ALA A 71 -17.81 -9.03 -12.35
CA ALA A 71 -18.76 -9.28 -11.27
C ALA A 71 -20.20 -8.92 -11.69
N TRP A 72 -20.36 -7.81 -12.42
CA TRP A 72 -21.65 -7.42 -12.99
C TRP A 72 -22.15 -8.44 -14.02
N LEU A 73 -21.28 -8.90 -14.93
CA LEU A 73 -21.63 -9.94 -15.91
C LEU A 73 -22.01 -11.28 -15.27
N LEU A 74 -21.36 -11.65 -14.16
CA LEU A 74 -21.68 -12.88 -13.41
C LEU A 74 -22.92 -12.74 -12.51
N GLY A 75 -23.53 -11.54 -12.43
CA GLY A 75 -24.67 -11.29 -11.54
C GLY A 75 -24.30 -11.30 -10.05
N ILE A 76 -23.00 -11.20 -9.72
CA ILE A 76 -22.48 -11.09 -8.36
C ILE A 76 -22.50 -9.61 -7.97
N ALA A 77 -23.69 -9.02 -8.01
CA ALA A 77 -23.88 -7.61 -7.70
C ALA A 77 -23.98 -7.42 -6.18
N LEU A 78 -23.36 -6.34 -5.68
CA LEU A 78 -23.57 -5.89 -4.31
C LEU A 78 -25.06 -5.60 -4.07
N PRO A 79 -25.59 -5.87 -2.87
CA PRO A 79 -26.97 -5.51 -2.54
C PRO A 79 -27.18 -4.01 -2.73
N GLY A 80 -28.15 -3.64 -3.57
CA GLY A 80 -28.43 -2.25 -3.97
C GLY A 80 -27.75 -1.80 -5.27
N ALA A 81 -26.73 -2.51 -5.76
CA ALA A 81 -26.09 -2.18 -7.04
C ALA A 81 -26.95 -2.56 -8.25
N THR A 82 -27.83 -3.56 -8.11
CA THR A 82 -28.77 -3.98 -9.17
C THR A 82 -29.76 -2.88 -9.58
N GLU A 83 -30.12 -1.99 -8.64
CA GLU A 83 -31.04 -0.86 -8.87
C GLU A 83 -30.42 0.19 -9.82
N LEU A 84 -29.09 0.24 -9.91
CA LEU A 84 -28.34 1.16 -10.77
C LEU A 84 -28.20 0.66 -12.22
N GLY A 85 -28.64 -0.57 -12.54
CA GLY A 85 -28.61 -1.12 -13.89
C GLY A 85 -27.21 -1.08 -14.51
N ALA A 86 -27.07 -0.34 -15.63
CA ALA A 86 -25.81 -0.20 -16.37
C ALA A 86 -24.71 0.58 -15.62
N LEU A 87 -25.06 1.35 -14.58
CA LEU A 87 -24.08 2.08 -13.75
C LEU A 87 -23.53 1.24 -12.60
N ALA A 88 -24.12 0.06 -12.33
CA ALA A 88 -23.68 -0.86 -11.29
C ALA A 88 -22.17 -1.21 -11.31
N PRO A 89 -21.54 -1.53 -12.45
CA PRO A 89 -20.10 -1.84 -12.47
C PRO A 89 -19.24 -0.63 -12.14
N ILE A 90 -19.64 0.57 -12.57
CA ILE A 90 -18.91 1.81 -12.28
C ILE A 90 -19.02 2.15 -10.80
N ALA A 91 -20.24 2.08 -10.23
CA ALA A 91 -20.47 2.31 -8.81
C ALA A 91 -19.69 1.31 -7.95
N THR A 92 -19.65 0.03 -8.34
CA THR A 92 -18.88 -1.01 -7.66
C THR A 92 -17.38 -0.74 -7.73
N CYS A 93 -16.87 -0.36 -8.91
CA CYS A 93 -15.46 -0.01 -9.09
C CYS A 93 -15.07 1.18 -8.20
N LEU A 94 -15.90 2.23 -8.18
CA LEU A 94 -15.67 3.40 -7.34
C LEU A 94 -15.75 3.05 -5.86
N ALA A 95 -16.68 2.20 -5.44
CA ALA A 95 -16.78 1.75 -4.06
C ALA A 95 -15.53 0.95 -3.63
N LEU A 96 -15.02 0.05 -4.48
CA LEU A 96 -13.77 -0.67 -4.23
C LEU A 96 -12.59 0.30 -4.13
N LEU A 97 -12.46 1.24 -5.07
CA LEU A 97 -11.40 2.24 -5.07
C LEU A 97 -11.44 3.12 -3.81
N ALA A 98 -12.63 3.60 -3.45
CA ALA A 98 -12.86 4.40 -2.25
C ALA A 98 -12.54 3.61 -0.99
N SER A 99 -12.89 2.32 -0.92
CA SER A 99 -12.54 1.47 0.22
C SER A 99 -11.02 1.36 0.40
N VAL A 100 -10.29 1.16 -0.69
CA VAL A 100 -8.83 1.04 -0.70
C VAL A 100 -8.20 2.38 -0.27
N LEU A 101 -8.66 3.50 -0.81
CA LEU A 101 -8.20 4.83 -0.39
C LEU A 101 -8.53 5.15 1.08
N LEU A 102 -9.70 4.74 1.55
CA LEU A 102 -10.11 4.90 2.95
C LEU A 102 -9.21 4.07 3.88
N CYS A 103 -8.80 2.86 3.48
CA CYS A 103 -7.81 2.07 4.21
C CYS A 103 -6.47 2.80 4.34
N GLY A 104 -5.98 3.34 3.21
CA GLY A 104 -4.74 4.12 3.21
C GLY A 104 -4.83 5.38 4.06
N TRP A 105 -6.00 6.04 4.09
CA TRP A 105 -6.25 7.19 4.96
C TRP A 105 -6.33 6.80 6.44
N LEU A 106 -6.98 5.68 6.77
CA LEU A 106 -7.03 5.18 8.15
C LEU A 106 -5.63 4.87 8.67
N GLN A 107 -4.78 4.22 7.89
CA GLN A 107 -3.39 3.98 8.29
C GLN A 107 -2.61 5.27 8.55
N THR A 108 -2.77 6.30 7.71
CA THR A 108 -2.04 7.57 7.92
C THR A 108 -2.51 8.30 9.17
N VAL A 109 -3.81 8.24 9.49
CA VAL A 109 -4.38 8.83 10.71
C VAL A 109 -3.94 8.08 11.97
N PHE A 110 -3.95 6.75 11.95
CA PHE A 110 -3.59 5.94 13.11
C PHE A 110 -2.08 5.74 13.27
N ALA A 111 -1.27 6.17 12.30
CA ALA A 111 0.17 5.93 12.23
C ALA A 111 0.55 4.45 12.42
N TRP A 112 -0.37 3.54 12.08
CA TRP A 112 -0.17 2.11 12.16
C TRP A 112 0.46 1.66 10.84
N TYR A 113 1.78 1.52 10.83
CA TYR A 113 2.52 0.97 9.71
C TYR A 113 3.00 -0.44 10.05
N PRO A 114 2.95 -1.40 9.11
CA PRO A 114 3.58 -2.69 9.31
C PRO A 114 5.06 -2.48 9.66
N VAL A 115 5.57 -3.26 10.61
CA VAL A 115 6.98 -3.22 10.99
C VAL A 115 7.81 -3.48 9.73
N GLU A 116 8.67 -2.53 9.36
CA GLU A 116 9.61 -2.68 8.27
C GLU A 116 10.54 -3.85 8.63
N ILE A 117 10.25 -5.04 8.08
CA ILE A 117 11.17 -6.18 8.15
C ILE A 117 12.30 -5.83 7.18
N SER A 118 13.28 -5.07 7.68
CA SER A 118 14.55 -4.93 7.00
C SER A 118 15.14 -6.33 6.90
N PHE A 119 15.01 -6.95 5.73
CA PHE A 119 15.86 -8.06 5.34
C PHE A 119 17.25 -7.48 5.08
N GLU A 120 17.90 -7.05 6.15
CA GLU A 120 19.30 -6.70 6.17
C GLU A 120 20.01 -7.93 5.63
N THR A 121 20.41 -7.86 4.36
CA THR A 121 21.06 -8.99 3.69
C THR A 121 22.33 -9.25 4.48
N PRO A 122 22.50 -10.40 5.17
CA PRO A 122 23.72 -10.68 5.89
C PRO A 122 24.81 -10.92 4.84
N GLY A 123 25.49 -9.85 4.40
CA GLY A 123 26.38 -9.96 3.26
C GLY A 123 27.01 -8.67 2.73
N GLN A 124 26.51 -7.47 3.06
CA GLN A 124 27.37 -6.27 2.99
C GLN A 124 28.16 -6.15 4.29
N SER A 125 28.94 -7.19 4.58
CA SER A 125 30.17 -6.99 5.33
C SER A 125 30.95 -5.92 4.59
N GLU A 126 31.10 -4.77 5.25
CA GLU A 126 32.01 -3.70 4.92
C GLU A 126 33.25 -4.27 4.22
N HIS A 127 33.45 -3.92 2.96
CA HIS A 127 34.78 -3.95 2.39
C HIS A 127 35.60 -2.91 3.16
N VAL A 128 36.16 -3.34 4.30
CA VAL A 128 37.26 -2.68 4.97
C VAL A 128 38.31 -2.43 3.90
N GLY A 129 38.51 -1.16 3.59
CA GLY A 129 39.53 -0.72 2.66
C GLY A 129 40.90 -1.21 3.12
N HIS A 130 41.44 -2.20 2.43
CA HIS A 130 42.89 -2.31 2.33
C HIS A 130 43.35 -1.18 1.42
N GLY A 131 43.87 -0.14 2.04
CA GLY A 131 44.41 1.03 1.36
C GLY A 131 45.47 0.67 0.32
N PRO A 132 45.72 1.58 -0.64
CA PRO A 132 46.77 1.38 -1.61
C PRO A 132 48.12 1.26 -0.90
N LEU A 133 48.82 0.15 -1.12
CA LEU A 133 50.22 0.00 -0.76
C LEU A 133 51.02 1.16 -1.39
N PRO A 134 51.95 1.80 -0.66
CA PRO A 134 52.81 2.82 -1.22
C PRO A 134 53.83 2.18 -2.16
N THR A 135 53.63 2.33 -3.47
CA THR A 135 54.68 2.11 -4.47
C THR A 135 55.69 3.25 -4.40
N SER A 136 56.68 3.08 -3.53
CA SER A 136 57.99 3.70 -3.72
C SER A 136 58.62 3.12 -4.98
N HIS A 137 58.80 3.93 -6.03
CA HIS A 137 60.04 4.08 -6.80
C HIS A 137 59.80 4.80 -8.14
N VAL A 138 60.30 6.04 -8.21
CA VAL A 138 61.16 6.59 -9.28
C VAL A 138 60.68 6.48 -10.74
N ALA A 139 60.30 7.61 -11.35
CA ALA A 139 61.07 8.26 -12.42
C ALA A 139 60.34 9.51 -12.96
N GLU A 140 60.84 10.66 -12.53
CA GLU A 140 61.13 11.87 -13.31
C GLU A 140 60.90 11.76 -14.85
N HIS A 141 60.00 12.56 -15.44
CA HIS A 141 60.28 13.27 -16.71
C HIS A 141 59.23 14.32 -17.12
N GLY A 142 59.70 15.55 -17.39
CA GLY A 142 59.14 16.52 -18.35
C GLY A 142 57.89 17.27 -17.89
N GLU A 143 57.97 18.47 -17.32
CA GLU A 143 58.33 19.71 -18.02
C GLU A 143 57.66 19.83 -19.40
N LYS A 144 56.56 20.58 -19.44
CA LYS A 144 56.50 21.81 -20.26
C LYS A 144 55.22 22.59 -19.99
N ASP A 145 55.46 23.81 -19.52
CA ASP A 145 54.70 25.01 -19.79
C ASP A 145 53.89 24.92 -21.08
N ASN A 146 52.63 25.37 -21.00
CA ASN A 146 52.08 26.33 -21.95
C ASN A 146 50.87 27.00 -21.31
N ASP A 147 51.16 28.10 -20.62
CA ASP A 147 50.41 29.34 -20.86
C ASP A 147 50.21 29.53 -22.37
N TRP A 148 49.07 30.13 -22.76
CA TRP A 148 48.90 31.08 -23.88
C TRP A 148 47.47 31.00 -24.42
N ALA A 149 46.87 32.19 -24.50
CA ALA A 149 45.86 32.63 -25.47
C ALA A 149 44.39 32.22 -25.23
N THR A 150 43.53 33.09 -24.69
CA THR A 150 42.85 34.24 -25.35
C THR A 150 41.83 33.88 -26.45
N GLY A 151 40.61 34.41 -26.28
CA GLY A 151 39.58 34.57 -27.32
C GLY A 151 38.18 34.44 -26.73
N SER A 152 37.49 35.49 -26.26
CA SER A 152 37.02 36.72 -26.93
C SER A 152 36.17 36.46 -28.18
N GLY A 153 34.91 36.93 -28.11
CA GLY A 153 33.98 37.12 -29.23
C GLY A 153 32.90 36.03 -29.31
N HIS A 154 31.63 36.29 -29.58
CA HIS A 154 31.03 37.48 -30.16
C HIS A 154 29.50 37.40 -29.97
N THR A 155 28.90 38.52 -29.56
CA THR A 155 27.46 38.83 -29.64
C THR A 155 27.04 39.04 -31.09
N VAL A 156 25.88 38.55 -31.52
CA VAL A 156 25.07 39.23 -32.56
C VAL A 156 23.59 39.11 -32.20
N HIS A 157 22.94 40.26 -32.25
CA HIS A 157 21.51 40.53 -32.13
C HIS A 157 20.67 39.94 -33.26
#